data_AF-A0A401HBI6-F1
#
_entry.id   AF-A0A401HBI6-F1
#
_cell.length_a   1.000
_cell.length_b   1.000
_cell.length_c   1.000
_cell.angle_alpha   90.00
_cell.angle_beta   90.00
_cell.angle_gamma   90.00
#
_symmetry.space_group_name_H-M   'P 1'
#
loop_
_entity.id
_entity.type
_entity.pdbx_description
1 polymer ?
#
loop_
_entity_poly.entity_id
_entity_poly.type
_entity_poly.pdbx_seq_one_letter_code
_entity_poly.pdbx_strand_id
1 'polypeptide(L)'
;MIPQSEIEGIISGKAEVKEVRAIIYARVSSSDQKSELERQIQYLAQYCLAKGYKVIDVLSDVASGLKANRTGLLKLFNYIVNRQVDVVVVTYKDRLTRFGFEYLEYFFKQFGVRIEVVDGEEPKDVYQELVEDLIAIVTSFAGKLYGMRSHKKKQLVQGFRKLLEEVERNG
;
A
#
# COMPACT_ATOMS: atom_id res chain seq x y z
N MET A 1 -4.06 21.18 33.72
CA MET A 1 -3.03 20.74 34.69
C MET A 1 -2.09 19.82 33.93
N ILE A 2 -0.82 20.18 33.80
CA ILE A 2 0.18 19.35 33.09
C ILE A 2 0.44 18.11 33.95
N PRO A 3 0.39 16.88 33.40
CA PRO A 3 0.68 15.65 34.14
C PRO A 3 2.09 15.70 34.77
N GLN A 4 2.24 15.26 36.02
CA GLN A 4 3.54 15.29 36.71
C GLN A 4 4.64 14.52 35.97
N SER A 5 4.28 13.49 35.20
CA SER A 5 5.19 12.74 34.33
C SER A 5 5.81 13.57 33.21
N GLU A 6 5.11 14.60 32.70
CA GLU A 6 5.66 15.52 31.69
C GLU A 6 6.67 16.50 32.32
N ILE A 7 6.48 16.85 33.60
CA ILE A 7 7.35 17.77 34.34
C ILE A 7 8.66 17.06 34.74
N GLU A 8 8.59 15.77 35.15
CA GLU A 8 9.76 14.97 35.50
C GLU A 8 10.71 14.71 34.31
N GLY A 9 10.17 14.58 33.09
CA GLY A 9 10.97 14.45 31.87
C GLY A 9 11.78 15.71 31.52
N ILE A 10 11.24 16.88 31.79
CA ILE A 10 11.89 18.18 31.50
C ILE A 10 13.02 18.46 32.50
N ILE A 11 12.82 18.12 33.78
CA ILE A 11 13.78 18.38 34.87
C ILE A 11 14.99 17.44 34.82
N SER A 12 14.84 16.22 34.29
CA SER A 12 15.90 15.21 34.26
C SER A 12 16.85 15.30 33.06
N GLY A 13 16.67 16.25 32.14
CA GLY A 13 17.49 16.38 30.92
C GLY A 13 17.35 15.20 29.94
N LYS A 14 16.46 14.24 30.24
CA LYS A 14 16.05 13.15 29.36
C LYS A 14 14.70 13.53 28.76
N ALA A 15 14.72 14.37 27.73
CA ALA A 15 13.68 14.23 26.72
C ALA A 15 13.82 12.79 26.21
N GLU A 16 12.96 11.88 26.66
CA GLU A 16 12.89 10.54 26.08
C GLU A 16 12.64 10.74 24.59
N VAL A 17 13.68 10.55 23.78
CA VAL A 17 13.55 10.53 22.34
C VAL A 17 12.68 9.31 22.06
N LYS A 18 11.38 9.53 21.95
CA LYS A 18 10.41 8.46 21.76
C LYS A 18 10.74 7.79 20.44
N GLU A 19 11.24 6.56 20.54
CA GLU A 19 11.63 5.74 19.39
C GLU A 19 10.42 5.58 18.46
N VAL A 20 10.56 6.04 17.21
CA VAL A 20 9.47 5.99 16.23
C VAL A 20 9.32 4.55 15.74
N ARG A 21 8.14 3.96 15.98
CA ARG A 21 7.82 2.59 15.56
C ARG A 21 7.29 2.60 14.13
N ALA A 22 8.00 1.93 13.23
CA ALA A 22 7.66 1.83 11.82
C ALA A 22 7.18 0.44 11.44
N ILE A 23 6.17 0.37 10.58
CA ILE A 23 5.85 -0.83 9.80
C ILE A 23 6.18 -0.57 8.35
N ILE A 24 6.91 -1.51 7.74
CA ILE A 24 7.13 -1.53 6.31
C ILE A 24 5.97 -2.30 5.66
N TYR A 25 5.37 -1.73 4.62
CA TYR A 25 4.37 -2.43 3.81
C TYR A 25 4.79 -2.45 2.34
N ALA A 26 4.93 -3.65 1.77
CA ALA A 26 5.31 -3.86 0.38
C ALA A 26 4.27 -4.70 -0.37
N ARG A 27 4.14 -4.50 -1.69
CA ARG A 27 3.13 -5.23 -2.48
C ARG A 27 3.56 -5.41 -3.93
N VAL A 28 3.27 -6.58 -4.46
CA VAL A 28 3.33 -6.89 -5.90
C VAL A 28 2.01 -7.51 -6.35
N SER A 29 1.71 -7.47 -7.66
CA SER A 29 0.47 -8.05 -8.20
C SER A 29 0.57 -9.54 -8.48
N SER A 30 1.77 -10.03 -8.85
CA SER A 30 2.04 -11.43 -9.18
C SER A 30 3.12 -12.06 -8.31
N SER A 31 3.04 -13.38 -8.10
CA SER A 31 4.06 -14.16 -7.40
C SER A 31 5.40 -14.19 -8.13
N ASP A 32 5.38 -13.95 -9.44
CA ASP A 32 6.60 -13.93 -10.28
C ASP A 32 7.48 -12.72 -9.95
N GLN A 33 6.91 -11.72 -9.27
CA GLN A 33 7.59 -10.48 -8.87
C GLN A 33 8.19 -10.58 -7.46
N LYS A 34 8.51 -11.79 -6.99
CA LYS A 34 9.05 -11.99 -5.63
C LYS A 34 10.38 -11.26 -5.39
N SER A 35 11.27 -11.26 -6.38
CA SER A 35 12.55 -10.54 -6.30
C SER A 35 12.34 -9.03 -6.15
N GLU A 36 11.36 -8.47 -6.86
CA GLU A 36 10.99 -7.06 -6.75
C GLU A 36 10.40 -6.74 -5.37
N LEU A 37 9.56 -7.62 -4.83
CA LEU A 37 9.04 -7.48 -3.47
C LEU A 37 10.17 -7.43 -2.42
N GLU A 38 11.18 -8.31 -2.56
CA GLU A 38 12.34 -8.33 -1.68
C GLU A 38 13.19 -7.05 -1.80
N ARG A 39 13.39 -6.53 -3.02
CA ARG A 39 14.06 -5.24 -3.26
C ARG A 39 13.33 -4.08 -2.58
N GLN A 40 12.00 -4.02 -2.70
CA GLN A 40 11.19 -2.99 -2.02
C GLN A 40 11.37 -3.06 -0.50
N ILE A 41 11.31 -4.25 0.09
CA ILE A 41 11.48 -4.43 1.54
C ILE A 41 12.87 -3.98 1.97
N GLN A 42 13.93 -4.36 1.25
CA GLN A 42 15.30 -3.96 1.57
C GLN A 42 15.47 -2.44 1.49
N TYR A 43 14.97 -1.80 0.43
CA TYR A 43 15.04 -0.36 0.26
C TYR A 43 14.33 0.39 1.40
N LEU A 44 13.11 -0.03 1.76
CA LEU A 44 12.35 0.57 2.86
C LEU A 44 13.01 0.33 4.23
N ALA A 45 13.66 -0.82 4.42
CA ALA A 45 14.41 -1.12 5.64
C ALA A 45 15.63 -0.21 5.80
N GLN A 46 16.38 0.05 4.72
CA GLN A 46 17.49 1.00 4.72
C GLN A 46 17.01 2.44 5.00
N TYR A 47 15.89 2.83 4.40
CA TYR A 47 15.27 4.13 4.67
C TYR A 47 14.87 4.27 6.16
N CYS A 48 14.23 3.26 6.74
CA CYS A 48 13.86 3.26 8.16
C CYS A 48 15.09 3.35 9.07
N LEU A 49 16.15 2.59 8.75
CA LEU A 49 17.42 2.62 9.48
C LEU A 49 18.05 4.02 9.44
N ALA A 50 18.11 4.65 8.26
CA ALA A 50 18.66 5.99 8.08
C ALA A 50 17.87 7.07 8.84
N LYS A 51 16.56 6.87 9.03
CA LYS A 51 15.68 7.74 9.83
C LYS A 51 15.74 7.46 11.34
N GLY A 52 16.43 6.40 11.76
CA GLY A 52 16.43 5.96 13.16
C GLY A 52 15.08 5.38 13.62
N TYR A 53 14.26 4.89 12.70
CA TYR A 53 12.99 4.24 13.03
C TYR A 53 13.23 2.80 13.47
N LYS A 54 12.48 2.35 14.48
CA LYS A 54 12.41 0.94 14.85
C LYS A 54 11.37 0.24 14.02
N VAL A 55 11.82 -0.62 13.11
CA VAL A 55 10.93 -1.50 12.34
C VAL A 55 10.36 -2.56 13.27
N ILE A 56 9.06 -2.50 13.56
CA ILE A 56 8.38 -3.46 14.44
C ILE A 56 7.85 -4.69 13.70
N ASP A 57 7.56 -4.54 12.41
CA ASP A 57 7.13 -5.62 11.53
C ASP A 57 7.35 -5.23 10.05
N VAL A 58 7.47 -6.24 9.19
CA VAL A 58 7.51 -6.12 7.74
C VAL A 58 6.35 -6.91 7.17
N LEU A 59 5.41 -6.19 6.56
CA LEU A 59 4.19 -6.74 6.01
C LEU A 59 4.25 -6.72 4.48
N SER A 60 3.75 -7.77 3.84
CA SER A 60 3.74 -7.85 2.39
C SER A 60 2.53 -8.60 1.85
N ASP A 61 2.11 -8.27 0.63
CA ASP A 61 1.06 -8.99 -0.09
C ASP A 61 1.43 -9.24 -1.56
N VAL A 62 1.02 -10.40 -2.07
CA VAL A 62 1.01 -10.73 -3.50
C VAL A 62 -0.45 -10.69 -3.97
N ALA A 63 -0.89 -9.52 -4.41
CA ALA A 63 -2.24 -9.26 -4.88
C ALA A 63 -2.36 -7.88 -5.54
N SER A 64 -3.34 -7.72 -6.43
CA SER A 64 -3.72 -6.43 -7.02
C SER A 64 -3.98 -5.34 -5.96
N GLY A 65 -3.64 -4.10 -6.34
CA GLY A 65 -3.94 -2.88 -5.59
C GLY A 65 -5.43 -2.70 -5.27
N LEU A 66 -6.33 -3.29 -6.05
CA LEU A 66 -7.79 -3.22 -5.92
C LEU A 66 -8.35 -4.11 -4.79
N LYS A 67 -7.61 -5.11 -4.35
CA LYS A 67 -8.07 -6.09 -3.35
C LYS A 67 -7.96 -5.52 -1.94
N ALA A 68 -9.09 -5.27 -1.28
CA ALA A 68 -9.13 -4.69 0.07
C ALA A 68 -8.93 -5.71 1.21
N ASN A 69 -9.17 -7.01 0.98
CA ASN A 69 -9.04 -8.06 1.99
C ASN A 69 -7.68 -8.79 1.91
N ARG A 70 -6.62 -8.05 1.63
CA ARG A 70 -5.24 -8.55 1.62
C ARG A 70 -4.77 -8.82 3.06
N THR A 71 -4.15 -9.97 3.30
CA THR A 71 -3.81 -10.42 4.66
C THR A 71 -2.81 -9.49 5.35
N GLY A 72 -1.78 -9.04 4.62
CA GLY A 72 -0.82 -8.05 5.12
C GLY A 72 -1.48 -6.71 5.43
N LEU A 73 -2.33 -6.21 4.55
CA LEU A 73 -3.10 -4.97 4.76
C LEU A 73 -4.02 -5.06 5.99
N LEU A 74 -4.76 -6.16 6.15
CA LEU A 74 -5.64 -6.35 7.32
C LEU A 74 -4.82 -6.44 8.62
N LYS A 75 -3.66 -7.10 8.59
CA LYS A 75 -2.73 -7.12 9.73
C LYS A 75 -2.21 -5.71 10.05
N LEU A 76 -1.89 -4.91 9.03
CA LEU A 76 -1.50 -3.51 9.20
C LEU A 76 -2.59 -2.70 9.92
N PHE A 77 -3.85 -2.86 9.51
CA PHE A 77 -4.97 -2.18 10.19
C PHE A 77 -5.07 -2.56 11.66
N ASN A 78 -4.83 -3.83 12.01
CA ASN A 78 -4.80 -4.24 13.41
C ASN A 78 -3.69 -3.53 14.20
N TYR A 79 -2.47 -3.39 13.65
CA TYR A 79 -1.41 -2.61 14.31
C TYR A 79 -1.82 -1.15 14.56
N ILE A 80 -2.50 -0.53 13.59
CA ILE A 80 -2.94 0.86 13.67
C ILE A 80 -4.04 1.05 14.71
N VAL A 81 -5.08 0.20 14.67
CA VAL A 81 -6.20 0.26 15.63
C VAL A 81 -5.72 0.03 17.06
N ASN A 82 -4.74 -0.86 17.25
CA ASN A 82 -4.12 -1.12 18.55
C ASN A 82 -3.03 -0.11 18.95
N ARG A 83 -2.81 0.95 18.17
CA ARG A 83 -1.80 2.02 18.42
C ARG A 83 -0.37 1.47 18.61
N GLN A 84 -0.06 0.39 17.90
CA GLN A 84 1.22 -0.32 17.98
C GLN A 84 2.29 0.25 17.05
N VAL A 85 1.91 1.13 16.13
CA VAL A 85 2.77 1.75 15.10
C VAL A 85 2.58 3.26 15.11
N ASP A 86 3.63 4.00 14.73
CA ASP A 86 3.61 5.47 14.61
C ASP A 86 3.73 5.92 13.13
N VAL A 87 4.41 5.13 12.30
CA VAL A 87 4.58 5.40 10.86
C VAL A 87 4.44 4.13 10.02
N VAL A 88 3.75 4.23 8.90
CA VAL A 88 3.71 3.19 7.86
C VAL A 88 4.56 3.67 6.69
N VAL A 89 5.52 2.86 6.27
CA VAL A 89 6.45 3.20 5.19
C VAL A 89 6.16 2.32 3.98
N VAL A 90 5.95 2.96 2.83
CA VAL A 90 5.68 2.31 1.52
C VAL A 90 6.53 2.96 0.45
N THR A 91 6.81 2.25 -0.66
CA THR A 91 7.54 2.85 -1.79
C THR A 91 6.67 3.84 -2.57
N TYR A 92 5.46 3.43 -2.94
CA TYR A 92 4.49 4.26 -3.66
C TYR A 92 3.10 4.17 -3.04
N LYS A 93 2.26 5.19 -3.30
CA LYS A 93 0.86 5.21 -2.84
C LYS A 93 0.08 3.97 -3.33
N ASP A 94 0.33 3.55 -4.57
CA ASP A 94 -0.38 2.46 -5.22
C ASP A 94 -0.02 1.07 -4.64
N ARG A 95 1.10 0.96 -3.91
CA ARG A 95 1.46 -0.24 -3.16
C ARG A 95 0.50 -0.45 -2.01
N LEU A 96 0.07 0.64 -1.36
CA LEU A 96 -0.92 0.57 -0.28
C LEU A 96 -2.33 0.33 -0.82
N THR A 97 -2.74 1.01 -1.90
CA THR A 97 -4.05 0.79 -2.54
C THR A 97 -4.10 1.42 -3.93
N ARG A 98 -4.83 0.79 -4.87
CA ARG A 98 -5.05 1.41 -6.20
C ARG A 98 -5.93 2.66 -6.12
N PHE A 99 -6.90 2.68 -5.20
CA PHE A 99 -7.82 3.79 -5.00
C PHE A 99 -8.09 4.05 -3.51
N GLY A 100 -8.49 5.28 -3.18
CA GLY A 100 -8.87 5.64 -1.82
C GLY A 100 -7.68 5.77 -0.86
N PHE A 101 -6.51 6.15 -1.39
CA PHE A 101 -5.33 6.42 -0.56
C PHE A 101 -5.62 7.52 0.47
N GLU A 102 -6.32 8.57 0.07
CA GLU A 102 -6.71 9.69 0.92
C GLU A 102 -7.63 9.26 2.07
N TYR A 103 -8.48 8.26 1.85
CA TYR A 103 -9.32 7.69 2.91
C TYR A 103 -8.48 6.92 3.94
N LEU A 104 -7.48 6.16 3.46
CA LEU A 104 -6.55 5.44 4.34
C LEU A 104 -5.67 6.42 5.12
N GLU A 105 -5.15 7.46 4.46
CA GLU A 105 -4.34 8.51 5.10
C GLU A 105 -5.15 9.23 6.18
N TYR A 106 -6.39 9.64 5.86
CA TYR A 106 -7.28 10.25 6.85
C TYR A 106 -7.55 9.33 8.04
N PHE A 107 -7.85 8.05 7.77
CA PHE A 107 -8.09 7.04 8.80
C PHE A 107 -6.87 6.82 9.68
N PHE A 108 -5.67 6.63 9.10
CA PHE A 108 -4.42 6.40 9.85
C PHE A 108 -4.11 7.60 10.76
N LYS A 109 -4.32 8.81 10.24
CA LYS A 109 -4.15 10.05 11.00
C LYS A 109 -5.03 10.11 12.25
N GLN A 110 -6.25 9.55 12.24
CA GLN A 110 -7.11 9.49 13.43
C GLN A 110 -6.49 8.66 14.57
N PHE A 111 -5.61 7.72 14.24
CA PHE A 111 -4.88 6.90 15.21
C PHE A 111 -3.50 7.47 15.55
N GLY A 112 -3.14 8.64 15.03
CA GLY A 112 -1.82 9.25 15.20
C GLY A 112 -0.75 8.60 14.33
N VAL A 113 -1.15 7.84 13.30
CA VAL A 113 -0.24 7.14 12.39
C VAL A 113 -0.14 7.95 11.09
N ARG A 114 1.08 8.18 10.63
CA ARG A 114 1.33 8.83 9.33
C ARG A 114 1.84 7.82 8.30
N ILE A 115 1.57 8.10 7.03
CA ILE A 115 2.10 7.31 5.91
C ILE A 115 3.29 8.07 5.34
N GLU A 116 4.44 7.41 5.22
CA GLU A 116 5.59 7.91 4.48
C GLU A 116 5.72 7.13 3.17
N VAL A 117 5.69 7.87 2.06
CA VAL A 117 5.94 7.36 0.72
C VAL A 117 7.39 7.67 0.37
N VAL A 118 8.17 6.64 0.10
CA VAL A 118 9.60 6.76 -0.22
C VAL A 118 9.77 6.44 -1.69
N ASP A 119 9.82 7.49 -2.51
CA ASP A 119 9.99 7.36 -3.96
C ASP A 119 11.24 6.49 -4.25
N GLY A 120 10.99 5.28 -4.74
CA GLY A 120 12.02 4.29 -5.07
C GLY A 120 12.31 4.23 -6.56
N GLU A 121 12.84 3.11 -7.04
CA GLU A 121 12.78 2.79 -8.48
C GLU A 121 11.37 2.28 -8.82
N GLU A 122 10.76 2.77 -9.91
CA GLU A 122 9.47 2.23 -10.36
C GLU A 122 9.67 0.80 -10.85
N PRO A 123 8.85 -0.17 -10.39
CA PRO A 123 8.93 -1.53 -10.91
C PRO A 123 8.73 -1.55 -12.42
N LYS A 124 9.49 -2.40 -13.12
CA LYS A 124 9.40 -2.53 -14.58
C LYS A 124 7.99 -2.89 -15.08
N ASP A 125 7.18 -3.52 -14.24
CA ASP A 125 5.88 -4.07 -14.62
C ASP A 125 4.68 -3.22 -14.14
N VAL A 126 4.90 -1.98 -13.67
CA VAL A 126 3.80 -1.11 -13.18
C VAL A 126 2.73 -0.91 -14.25
N TYR A 127 3.14 -0.74 -15.52
CA TYR A 127 2.21 -0.59 -16.64
C TYR A 127 1.32 -1.82 -16.80
N GLN A 128 1.91 -3.02 -16.79
CA GLN A 128 1.15 -4.27 -16.90
C GLN A 128 0.17 -4.44 -15.74
N GLU A 129 0.58 -4.11 -14.52
CA GLU A 129 -0.30 -4.14 -13.36
C GLU A 129 -1.49 -3.16 -13.50
N LEU A 130 -1.26 -1.96 -14.02
CA LEU A 130 -2.32 -0.98 -14.30
C LEU A 130 -3.32 -1.48 -15.34
N VAL A 131 -2.82 -2.11 -16.41
CA VAL A 131 -3.66 -2.73 -17.45
C VAL A 131 -4.53 -3.83 -16.87
N GLU A 132 -3.96 -4.72 -16.06
CA GLU A 132 -4.69 -5.80 -15.41
C GLU A 132 -5.77 -5.27 -14.45
N ASP A 133 -5.44 -4.25 -13.66
CA ASP A 133 -6.39 -3.59 -12.76
C ASP A 133 -7.53 -2.93 -13.54
N LEU A 134 -7.24 -2.27 -14.67
CA LEU A 134 -8.25 -1.66 -15.52
C LEU A 134 -9.19 -2.70 -16.13
N ILE A 135 -8.65 -3.81 -16.64
CA ILE A 135 -9.44 -4.95 -17.12
C ILE A 135 -10.33 -5.50 -16.01
N ALA A 136 -9.82 -5.62 -14.78
CA ALA A 136 -10.60 -6.10 -13.63
C ALA A 136 -11.76 -5.15 -13.30
N ILE A 137 -11.54 -3.84 -13.34
CA ILE A 137 -12.57 -2.82 -13.15
C ILE A 137 -13.65 -2.96 -14.22
N VAL A 138 -13.28 -2.91 -15.51
CA VAL A 138 -14.23 -3.04 -16.62
C VAL A 138 -15.01 -4.35 -16.52
N THR A 139 -14.36 -5.45 -16.18
CA THR A 139 -15.01 -6.76 -15.99
C THR A 139 -16.04 -6.73 -14.86
N SER A 140 -15.73 -6.08 -13.75
CA SER A 140 -16.63 -5.92 -12.61
C SER A 140 -17.88 -5.10 -12.99
N PHE A 141 -17.68 -3.94 -13.62
CA PHE A 141 -18.78 -3.10 -14.09
C PHE A 141 -19.64 -3.80 -15.16
N ALA A 142 -19.02 -4.45 -16.14
CA ALA A 142 -19.74 -5.22 -17.15
C ALA A 142 -20.59 -6.35 -16.54
N GLY A 143 -20.09 -6.99 -15.47
CA GLY A 143 -20.85 -7.99 -14.72
C GLY A 143 -22.08 -7.41 -14.01
N LYS A 144 -21.98 -6.19 -13.47
CA LYS A 144 -23.10 -5.49 -12.84
C LYS A 144 -24.11 -4.97 -13.86
N LEU A 145 -23.65 -4.44 -14.99
CA LEU A 145 -24.51 -3.86 -16.04
C LEU A 145 -25.27 -4.93 -16.85
N TYR A 146 -24.60 -6.03 -17.19
CA TYR A 146 -25.16 -7.01 -18.13
C TYR A 146 -25.43 -8.38 -17.51
N GLY A 147 -25.00 -8.61 -16.26
CA GLY A 147 -25.07 -9.91 -15.59
C GLY A 147 -23.80 -10.75 -15.76
N MET A 148 -23.45 -11.52 -14.73
CA MET A 148 -22.15 -12.22 -14.63
C MET A 148 -21.88 -13.21 -15.77
N ARG A 149 -22.94 -13.82 -16.33
CA ARG A 149 -22.88 -14.85 -17.39
C ARG A 149 -23.24 -14.33 -18.79
N SER A 150 -23.50 -13.02 -18.93
CA SER A 150 -24.00 -12.45 -20.19
C SER A 150 -22.97 -12.44 -21.31
N HIS A 151 -23.43 -12.70 -22.53
CA HIS A 151 -22.61 -12.59 -23.75
C HIS A 151 -22.11 -11.15 -23.97
N LYS A 152 -22.95 -10.14 -23.64
CA LYS A 152 -22.57 -8.72 -23.75
C LYS A 152 -21.37 -8.38 -22.87
N LYS A 153 -21.30 -8.94 -21.66
CA LYS A 153 -20.13 -8.81 -20.77
C LYS A 153 -18.87 -9.36 -21.46
N LYS A 154 -18.95 -10.59 -22.00
CA LYS A 154 -17.80 -11.22 -22.68
C LYS A 154 -17.33 -10.37 -23.86
N GLN A 155 -18.25 -9.90 -24.70
CA GLN A 155 -17.93 -9.03 -25.84
C GLN A 155 -17.26 -7.73 -25.41
N LEU A 156 -17.79 -7.04 -24.39
CA LEU A 156 -17.20 -5.79 -23.91
C LEU A 156 -15.77 -5.99 -23.39
N VAL A 157 -15.56 -7.00 -22.55
CA VAL A 157 -14.23 -7.27 -21.96
C VAL A 157 -13.22 -7.67 -23.04
N GLN A 158 -13.63 -8.50 -24.01
CA GLN A 158 -12.76 -8.89 -25.12
C GLN A 158 -12.44 -7.70 -26.05
N GLY A 159 -13.44 -6.89 -26.40
CA GLY A 159 -13.23 -5.69 -27.20
C GLY A 159 -12.30 -4.70 -26.50
N PHE A 160 -12.47 -4.52 -25.19
CA PHE A 160 -11.61 -3.65 -24.41
C PHE A 160 -10.16 -4.15 -24.34
N ARG A 161 -9.92 -5.46 -24.21
CA ARG A 161 -8.56 -6.03 -24.27
C ARG A 161 -7.87 -5.75 -25.61
N LYS A 162 -8.57 -5.98 -26.72
CA LYS A 162 -8.04 -5.71 -28.06
C LYS A 162 -7.69 -4.23 -28.24
N LEU A 163 -8.56 -3.33 -27.74
CA LEU A 163 -8.30 -1.89 -27.80
C LEU A 163 -7.01 -1.52 -27.05
N LEU A 164 -6.77 -2.10 -25.88
CA LEU A 164 -5.52 -1.85 -25.13
C LEU A 164 -4.29 -2.35 -25.90
N GLU A 165 -4.36 -3.54 -26.49
CA GLU A 165 -3.28 -4.08 -27.34
C GLU A 165 -3.02 -3.20 -28.58
N GLU A 166 -4.08 -2.68 -29.21
CA GLU A 166 -3.96 -1.77 -30.36
C GLU A 166 -3.32 -0.43 -29.97
N VAL A 167 -3.69 0.13 -28.83
CA VAL A 167 -3.10 1.38 -28.33
C VAL A 167 -1.61 1.20 -28.00
N GLU A 168 -1.24 0.08 -27.39
CA GLU A 168 0.16 -0.22 -27.05
C GLU A 168 1.05 -0.41 -28.29
N ARG A 169 0.52 -0.97 -29.38
CA ARG A 169 1.28 -1.16 -30.63
C ARG A 169 1.45 0.11 -31.47
N ASN A 170 0.62 1.11 -31.23
CA ASN A 170 0.59 2.37 -31.98
C ASN A 170 1.27 3.54 -31.25
N GLY A 171 1.77 3.33 -30.02
CA GLY A 171 2.57 4.28 -29.25
C GLY A 171 4.06 4.00 -29.37
#